data_AF-A0A519X6V6-F1
#
_entry.id   AF-A0A519X6V6-F1
#
_cell.length_a   1.000
_cell.length_b   1.000
_cell.length_c   1.000
_cell.angle_alpha   90.00
_cell.angle_beta   90.00
_cell.angle_gamma   90.00
#
_symmetry.space_group_name_H-M   'P 1'
#
loop_
_entity.id
_entity.type
_entity.pdbx_description
1 polymer ?
#
loop_
_entity_poly.entity_id
_entity_poly.type
_entity_poly.pdbx_seq_one_letter_code
_entity_poly.pdbx_strand_id
1 'polypeptide(L)'
;SIGYNGPPAGTHNCDEEWPELGCDRDSKGSCSLALHAEENAILYAVKNGSKIAGSTLYTTLSPCIACARLILSSGIKLVYFKDSYAEYKGLPSDEGVDFLRRFGVEVIKFS
;
A
#
# COMPACT_ATOMS: atom_id res chain seq x y z
N SER A 1 8.06 -9.52 -6.44
CA SER A 1 8.23 -8.06 -6.59
C SER A 1 8.34 -7.45 -5.20
N ILE A 2 9.01 -6.31 -5.07
CA ILE A 2 9.16 -5.57 -3.80
C ILE A 2 8.78 -4.10 -4.02
N GLY A 3 8.35 -3.42 -2.96
CA GLY A 3 8.04 -1.99 -2.96
C GLY A 3 8.11 -1.40 -1.56
N TYR A 4 8.44 -0.12 -1.49
CA TYR A 4 8.42 0.71 -0.28
C TYR A 4 7.69 2.01 -0.59
N ASN A 5 7.22 2.74 0.41
CA ASN A 5 6.57 4.02 0.19
C ASN A 5 7.61 5.05 -0.27
N GLY A 6 7.35 5.70 -1.40
CA GLY A 6 8.30 6.64 -1.97
C GLY A 6 7.79 7.34 -3.23
N PRO A 7 8.37 8.50 -3.57
CA PRO A 7 8.02 9.24 -4.79
C PRO A 7 8.24 8.43 -6.08
N PRO A 8 7.52 8.74 -7.17
CA PRO A 8 7.75 8.14 -8.48
C PRO A 8 9.19 8.33 -8.96
N ALA A 9 9.74 7.33 -9.66
CA ALA A 9 11.06 7.43 -10.27
C ALA A 9 11.14 8.61 -11.24
N GLY A 10 12.22 9.40 -11.15
CA GLY A 10 12.39 10.65 -11.91
C GLY A 10 11.97 11.91 -11.15
N THR A 11 11.57 11.77 -9.88
CA THR A 11 11.37 12.87 -8.93
C THR A 11 12.43 12.83 -7.80
N HIS A 12 12.38 13.76 -6.84
CA HIS A 12 13.21 13.76 -5.63
C HIS A 12 12.58 12.93 -4.50
N ASN A 13 13.36 12.44 -3.52
CA ASN A 13 12.81 11.86 -2.30
C ASN A 13 12.20 12.94 -1.39
N CYS A 14 11.16 12.59 -0.62
CA CYS A 14 10.42 13.57 0.19
C CYS A 14 11.29 14.38 1.18
N ASP A 15 12.41 13.81 1.62
CA ASP A 15 13.35 14.41 2.56
C ASP A 15 14.43 15.26 1.87
N GLU A 16 14.49 15.28 0.54
CA GLU A 16 15.43 16.15 -0.19
C GLU A 16 14.97 17.61 -0.19
N GLU A 17 13.68 17.87 -0.46
CA GLU A 17 13.10 19.23 -0.40
C GLU A 17 12.58 19.60 1.00
N TRP A 18 12.12 18.61 1.77
CA TRP A 18 11.51 18.83 3.09
C TRP A 18 12.08 17.91 4.18
N PRO A 19 13.39 18.01 4.49
CA PRO A 19 14.07 17.09 5.42
C PRO A 19 13.49 17.08 6.84
N GLU A 20 12.95 18.22 7.30
CA GLU A 20 12.41 18.34 8.67
C GLU A 20 10.89 18.16 8.74
N LEU A 21 10.16 18.61 7.71
CA LEU A 21 8.70 18.69 7.74
C LEU A 21 8.02 17.53 6.99
N GLY A 22 8.73 16.93 6.03
CA GLY A 22 8.18 16.04 5.01
C GLY A 22 7.37 16.78 3.93
N CYS A 23 7.08 16.06 2.84
CA CYS A 23 6.22 16.53 1.75
C CYS A 23 4.90 17.11 2.25
N ASP A 24 4.39 18.11 1.50
CA ASP A 24 3.05 18.64 1.69
C ASP A 24 2.01 17.52 1.70
N ARG A 25 0.91 17.75 2.41
CA ARG A 25 -0.21 16.81 2.46
C ARG A 25 -1.19 17.06 1.32
N ASP A 26 -1.71 15.98 0.74
CA ASP A 26 -2.81 16.06 -0.21
C ASP A 26 -4.14 16.45 0.50
N SER A 27 -5.21 16.61 -0.26
CA SER A 27 -6.53 16.97 0.27
C SER A 27 -7.13 15.93 1.23
N LYS A 28 -6.51 14.75 1.35
CA LYS A 28 -6.89 13.66 2.24
C LYS A 28 -5.92 13.48 3.41
N GLY A 29 -4.90 14.34 3.54
CA GLY A 29 -3.92 14.29 4.62
C GLY A 29 -2.76 13.31 4.41
N SER A 30 -2.68 12.66 3.25
CA SER A 30 -1.56 11.77 2.87
C SER A 30 -0.40 12.56 2.29
N CYS A 31 0.81 11.97 2.19
CA CYS A 31 1.90 12.62 1.46
C CYS A 31 1.44 12.88 0.01
N SER A 32 1.60 14.11 -0.47
CA SER A 32 1.20 14.50 -1.83
C SER A 32 2.06 13.90 -2.93
N LEU A 33 3.27 13.44 -2.59
CA LEU A 33 4.27 13.01 -3.55
C LEU A 33 4.45 11.47 -3.60
N ALA A 34 4.40 10.80 -2.45
CA ALA A 34 4.80 9.40 -2.36
C ALA A 34 3.67 8.43 -2.77
N LEU A 35 4.06 7.40 -3.50
CA LEU A 35 3.26 6.18 -3.67
C LEU A 35 3.43 5.27 -2.46
N HIS A 36 2.43 4.44 -2.19
CA HIS A 36 2.49 3.45 -1.14
C HIS A 36 3.33 2.23 -1.54
N ALA A 37 3.77 1.44 -0.54
CA ALA A 37 4.62 0.27 -0.77
C ALA A 37 3.93 -0.78 -1.67
N GLU A 38 2.63 -1.00 -1.47
CA GLU A 38 1.82 -1.95 -2.23
C GLU A 38 1.67 -1.50 -3.69
N GLU A 39 1.45 -0.20 -3.91
CA GLU A 39 1.41 0.42 -5.24
C GLU A 39 2.73 0.19 -5.96
N ASN A 40 3.85 0.54 -5.32
CA ASN A 40 5.18 0.36 -5.90
C ASN A 40 5.49 -1.12 -6.18
N ALA A 41 5.12 -2.04 -5.31
CA ALA A 41 5.31 -3.47 -5.51
C ALA A 41 4.51 -4.00 -6.72
N ILE A 42 3.26 -3.57 -6.88
CA ILE A 42 2.40 -3.92 -8.01
C ILE A 42 2.93 -3.30 -9.31
N LEU A 43 3.24 -2.00 -9.30
CA LEU A 43 3.76 -1.28 -10.47
C LEU A 43 5.09 -1.88 -10.95
N TYR A 44 5.99 -2.22 -10.03
CA TYR A 44 7.25 -2.89 -10.39
C TYR A 44 7.00 -4.26 -11.02
N ALA A 45 6.04 -5.03 -10.50
CA ALA A 45 5.68 -6.32 -11.09
C ALA A 45 5.14 -6.15 -12.52
N VAL A 46 4.21 -5.21 -12.73
CA VAL A 46 3.64 -4.90 -14.05
C VAL A 46 4.72 -4.44 -15.03
N LYS A 47 5.56 -3.47 -14.62
CA LYS A 47 6.63 -2.90 -15.45
C LYS A 47 7.61 -3.96 -15.94
N ASN A 48 7.87 -4.98 -15.13
CA ASN A 48 8.82 -6.06 -15.44
C ASN A 48 8.13 -7.32 -16.00
N GLY A 49 6.84 -7.26 -16.36
CA GLY A 49 6.12 -8.40 -16.95
C GLY A 49 5.93 -9.59 -16.00
N SER A 50 5.99 -9.37 -14.69
CA SER A 50 5.75 -10.42 -13.69
C SER A 50 4.27 -10.80 -13.64
N LYS A 51 3.97 -12.09 -13.50
CA LYS A 51 2.59 -12.56 -13.27
C LYS A 51 2.17 -12.26 -11.83
N ILE A 52 1.13 -11.45 -11.66
CA ILE A 52 0.57 -11.06 -10.33
C ILE A 52 -0.68 -11.87 -9.99
N ALA A 53 -1.50 -12.23 -10.98
CA ALA A 53 -2.75 -12.94 -10.74
C ALA A 53 -2.51 -14.28 -10.01
N GLY A 54 -3.20 -14.46 -8.87
CA GLY A 54 -3.06 -15.62 -7.99
C GLY A 54 -1.95 -15.51 -6.94
N SER A 55 -1.22 -14.39 -6.87
CA SER A 55 -0.09 -14.26 -5.94
C SER A 55 -0.52 -13.91 -4.51
N THR A 56 0.47 -13.94 -3.62
CA THR A 56 0.40 -13.48 -2.24
C THR A 56 1.17 -12.16 -2.07
N LEU A 57 0.62 -11.22 -1.30
CA LEU A 57 1.29 -9.98 -0.91
C LEU A 57 1.61 -10.00 0.58
N TYR A 58 2.80 -9.52 0.95
CA TYR A 58 3.19 -9.24 2.33
C TYR A 58 3.43 -7.74 2.46
N THR A 59 2.82 -7.12 3.46
CA THR A 59 3.00 -5.70 3.78
C THR A 59 3.25 -5.53 5.28
N THR A 60 3.95 -4.46 5.66
CA THR A 60 4.20 -4.16 7.07
C THR A 60 2.96 -3.59 7.74
N LEU A 61 2.21 -2.75 7.03
CA LEU A 61 1.03 -2.06 7.55
C LEU A 61 -0.21 -2.49 6.77
N SER A 62 -1.37 -2.54 7.42
CA SER A 62 -2.63 -2.86 6.74
C SER A 62 -2.86 -1.93 5.54
N PRO A 63 -3.34 -2.46 4.40
CA PRO A 63 -3.46 -1.67 3.19
C PRO A 63 -4.56 -0.62 3.32
N CYS A 64 -4.30 0.60 2.82
CA CYS A 64 -5.33 1.62 2.70
C CYS A 64 -6.38 1.21 1.64
N ILE A 65 -7.52 1.90 1.61
CA ILE A 65 -8.61 1.57 0.66
C ILE A 65 -8.20 1.70 -0.81
N ALA A 66 -7.28 2.60 -1.15
CA ALA A 66 -6.77 2.75 -2.52
C ALA A 66 -5.89 1.55 -2.92
N CYS A 67 -4.94 1.18 -2.07
CA CYS A 67 -4.10 -0.01 -2.25
C CYS A 67 -4.93 -1.30 -2.31
N ALA A 68 -5.94 -1.45 -1.45
CA ALA A 68 -6.85 -2.59 -1.45
C ALA A 68 -7.57 -2.79 -2.80
N ARG A 69 -8.01 -1.71 -3.43
CA ARG A 69 -8.62 -1.78 -4.78
C ARG A 69 -7.62 -2.26 -5.82
N LEU A 70 -6.38 -1.77 -5.78
CA LEU A 70 -5.32 -2.22 -6.70
C LEU A 70 -4.94 -3.68 -6.48
N ILE A 71 -4.87 -4.13 -5.23
CA ILE A 71 -4.60 -5.52 -4.86
C ILE A 71 -5.65 -6.44 -5.48
N LEU A 72 -6.94 -6.12 -5.29
CA LEU A 72 -8.05 -6.88 -5.87
C LEU A 72 -7.97 -6.89 -7.40
N SER A 73 -7.81 -5.71 -8.03
CA SER A 73 -7.74 -5.57 -9.49
C SER A 73 -6.53 -6.29 -10.11
N SER A 74 -5.43 -6.42 -9.38
CA SER A 74 -4.23 -7.13 -9.84
C SER A 74 -4.35 -8.65 -9.72
N GLY A 75 -5.45 -9.15 -9.12
CA GLY A 75 -5.73 -10.57 -8.98
C GLY A 75 -4.98 -11.26 -7.84
N ILE A 76 -4.44 -10.50 -6.89
CA ILE A 76 -3.82 -11.03 -5.65
C ILE A 76 -4.90 -11.72 -4.82
N LYS A 77 -4.58 -12.88 -4.23
CA LYS A 77 -5.56 -13.72 -3.51
C LYS A 77 -5.35 -13.83 -2.02
N LEU A 78 -4.14 -13.54 -1.55
CA LEU A 78 -3.79 -13.58 -0.14
C LEU A 78 -2.93 -12.37 0.23
N VAL A 79 -3.27 -11.72 1.33
CA VAL A 79 -2.51 -10.59 1.88
C VAL A 79 -2.16 -10.89 3.34
N TYR A 80 -0.87 -10.78 3.65
CA TYR A 80 -0.37 -10.74 5.01
C TYR A 80 0.00 -9.32 5.40
N PHE A 81 -0.43 -8.86 6.57
CA PHE A 81 0.00 -7.58 7.14
C PHE A 81 0.46 -7.76 8.59
N LYS A 82 1.39 -6.94 9.07
CA LYS A 82 1.90 -7.03 10.45
C LYS A 82 1.10 -6.12 11.39
N ASP A 83 1.13 -4.83 11.12
CA ASP A 83 0.58 -3.79 11.99
C ASP A 83 -0.73 -3.22 11.41
N SER A 84 -1.70 -2.91 12.26
CA SER A 84 -2.95 -2.26 11.82
C SER A 84 -2.74 -0.74 11.74
N TYR A 85 -2.99 -0.17 10.56
CA TYR A 85 -3.04 1.27 10.37
C TYR A 85 -4.17 1.91 11.17
N ALA A 86 -5.33 1.25 11.22
CA ALA A 86 -6.47 1.76 11.97
C ALA A 86 -6.19 1.85 13.47
N GLU A 87 -5.61 0.80 14.06
CA GLU A 87 -5.16 0.82 15.47
C GLU A 87 -4.16 1.96 15.71
N TYR A 88 -3.16 2.12 14.83
CA TYR A 88 -2.16 3.18 14.94
C TYR A 88 -2.76 4.60 14.85
N LYS A 89 -3.80 4.79 14.04
CA LYS A 89 -4.45 6.11 13.83
C LYS A 89 -5.68 6.35 14.70
N GLY A 90 -6.09 5.38 15.51
CA GLY A 90 -7.35 5.46 16.27
C GLY A 90 -8.60 5.50 15.38
N LEU A 91 -8.53 4.85 14.21
CA LEU A 91 -9.66 4.73 13.28
C LEU A 91 -10.55 3.54 13.67
N PRO A 92 -11.85 3.57 13.33
CA PRO A 92 -12.78 2.52 13.71
C PRO A 92 -12.50 1.16 13.03
N SER A 93 -11.92 1.15 11.83
CA SER A 93 -11.56 -0.09 11.15
C SER A 93 -10.48 0.09 10.08
N ASP A 94 -9.84 -1.03 9.71
CA ASP A 94 -8.95 -1.12 8.56
C ASP A 94 -9.78 -1.28 7.27
N GLU A 95 -10.31 -0.19 6.75
CA GLU A 95 -11.25 -0.21 5.60
C GLU A 95 -10.72 -0.98 4.38
N GLY A 96 -9.41 -0.94 4.12
CA GLY A 96 -8.80 -1.71 3.02
C GLY A 96 -8.79 -3.22 3.29
N VAL A 97 -8.59 -3.65 4.54
CA VAL A 97 -8.71 -5.05 4.96
C VAL A 97 -10.15 -5.51 4.86
N ASP A 98 -11.10 -4.71 5.34
CA ASP A 98 -12.53 -5.00 5.27
C ASP A 98 -12.99 -5.15 3.82
N PHE A 99 -12.55 -4.24 2.94
CA PHE A 99 -12.81 -4.30 1.51
C PHE A 99 -12.30 -5.60 0.87
N LEU A 100 -11.03 -5.95 1.10
CA LEU A 100 -10.43 -7.15 0.52
C LEU A 100 -11.16 -8.42 0.94
N ARG A 101 -11.45 -8.57 2.24
CA ARG A 101 -12.21 -9.71 2.77
C ARG A 101 -13.60 -9.79 2.17
N ARG A 102 -14.31 -8.66 2.06
CA ARG A 102 -15.64 -8.58 1.45
C ARG A 102 -15.65 -9.07 0.00
N PHE A 103 -14.56 -8.89 -0.74
CA PHE A 103 -14.44 -9.28 -2.14
C PHE A 103 -13.60 -10.56 -2.36
N GLY A 104 -13.49 -11.39 -1.32
CA GLY A 104 -12.96 -12.75 -1.44
C GLY A 104 -11.43 -12.85 -1.54
N VAL A 105 -10.71 -11.81 -1.10
CA VAL A 105 -9.26 -11.88 -0.87
C VAL A 105 -9.04 -12.27 0.59
N GLU A 106 -8.22 -13.29 0.83
CA GLU A 106 -7.85 -13.69 2.18
C GLU A 106 -6.87 -12.68 2.77
N VAL A 107 -7.11 -12.24 4.02
CA VAL A 107 -6.26 -11.24 4.68
C VAL A 107 -5.96 -11.66 6.12
N ILE A 108 -4.67 -11.85 6.41
CA ILE A 108 -4.16 -12.37 7.67
C ILE A 108 -3.23 -11.35 8.33
N LYS A 109 -3.50 -11.01 9.60
CA LYS A 109 -2.56 -10.28 10.45
C LYS A 109 -1.56 -11.28 11.05
N PHE A 110 -0.26 -11.07 10.87
CA PHE A 110 0.78 -11.94 11.42
C PHE A 110 1.55 -11.27 12.56
N SER A 111 2.07 -12.10 13.47
CA SER A 111 2.76 -11.71 14.71
C SER A 111 4.21 -11.30 14.47
#